data_AF-A0A843HAH3-F1
#
_entry.id   AF-A0A843HAH3-F1
#
_cell.length_a   1.000
_cell.length_b   1.000
_cell.length_c   1.000
_cell.angle_alpha   90.00
_cell.angle_beta   90.00
_cell.angle_gamma   90.00
#
_symmetry.space_group_name_H-M   'P 1'
#
loop_
_entity.id
_entity.type
_entity.pdbx_description
1 polymer ?
#
loop_
_entity_poly.entity_id
_entity_poly.type
_entity_poly.pdbx_seq_one_letter_code
_entity_poly.pdbx_strand_id
1 'polypeptide(L)'
;MSYTSFDFPHTHFYDSDLRELLGMCKTLMEDYNKLVADLNSLNEWRVKHEGEYAELVVKLSEVEQELSDFEVKLNKEFADLDAALQAKFNDLVNNVNAELEAALKTFTELYNTLRTQIESEFATIKVEIARAIVQLQNLIAANNEYVFEEVARRLEEFIQNLPDYENLIVYNPVRGSQTNVQTAILDLYDEFRIYGLTAAQYDSLQLTASHYDSLNLTALEYDRMGYKLLDYPDPTYSMRDPFDGQFVKCQVVIYKLADLHRDCLTAAEY
;
A
#
# COMPACT_ATOMS: atom_id res chain seq x y z
N MET A 1 138.77 101.61 41.11
CA MET A 1 138.90 102.94 40.46
C MET A 1 138.23 102.82 39.10
N SER A 2 137.41 103.69 38.56
CA SER A 2 136.97 105.04 38.88
C SER A 2 135.67 105.25 38.07
N TYR A 3 134.78 106.08 38.57
CA TYR A 3 133.58 106.55 37.87
C TYR A 3 133.90 107.31 36.57
N THR A 4 133.08 107.10 35.53
CA THR A 4 132.80 107.97 34.36
C THR A 4 131.38 107.62 33.87
N SER A 5 130.35 108.38 34.23
CA SER A 5 129.73 109.49 33.47
C SER A 5 129.18 109.13 32.08
N PHE A 6 127.84 109.09 32.00
CA PHE A 6 126.96 109.43 30.88
C PHE A 6 127.28 108.89 29.48
N ASP A 7 126.46 107.94 29.03
CA ASP A 7 125.50 108.18 27.94
C ASP A 7 124.59 106.94 27.78
N PHE A 8 123.29 107.17 27.59
CA PHE A 8 122.35 106.10 27.21
C PHE A 8 122.78 105.52 25.85
N PRO A 9 123.23 104.26 25.76
CA PRO A 9 123.60 103.68 24.48
C PRO A 9 122.32 103.15 23.81
N HIS A 10 121.86 103.90 22.80
CA HIS A 10 120.84 103.52 21.81
C HIS A 10 119.37 103.76 22.18
N THR A 11 119.00 105.02 22.28
CA THR A 11 117.71 105.48 21.76
C THR A 11 117.65 105.25 20.24
N HIS A 12 116.99 104.18 19.78
CA HIS A 12 116.17 104.24 18.56
C HIS A 12 114.71 103.97 18.94
N PHE A 13 114.26 104.75 19.92
CA PHE A 13 113.02 104.57 20.67
C PHE A 13 111.76 105.05 19.94
N TYR A 14 111.76 105.16 18.60
CA TYR A 14 110.60 105.65 17.83
C TYR A 14 110.53 105.14 16.38
N ASP A 15 111.42 104.24 15.93
CA ASP A 15 111.50 103.95 14.49
C ASP A 15 111.42 102.46 14.12
N SER A 16 111.69 101.53 15.04
CA SER A 16 111.49 100.08 14.80
C SER A 16 110.08 99.61 15.19
N ASP A 17 109.60 100.04 16.37
CA ASP A 17 108.28 99.68 16.93
C ASP A 17 107.14 100.31 16.10
N LEU A 18 107.36 101.56 15.65
CA LEU A 18 106.47 102.26 14.73
C LEU A 18 106.45 101.63 13.33
N ARG A 19 107.55 101.03 12.85
CA ARG A 19 107.59 100.31 11.56
C ARG A 19 106.85 98.99 11.62
N GLU A 20 106.95 98.26 12.75
CA GLU A 20 106.23 97.01 12.97
C GLU A 20 104.73 97.26 13.16
N LEU A 21 104.34 98.28 13.94
CA LEU A 21 102.97 98.80 14.00
C LEU A 21 102.45 99.27 12.64
N LEU A 22 103.27 99.98 11.84
CA LEU A 22 102.91 100.35 10.46
C LEU A 22 102.72 99.12 9.57
N GLY A 23 103.54 98.08 9.75
CA GLY A 23 103.42 96.80 9.06
C GLY A 23 102.12 96.08 9.41
N MET A 24 101.81 95.95 10.69
CA MET A 24 100.54 95.39 11.18
C MET A 24 99.33 96.18 10.71
N CYS A 25 99.40 97.52 10.75
CA CYS A 25 98.34 98.39 10.23
C CYS A 25 98.15 98.21 8.71
N LYS A 26 99.22 97.98 7.94
CA LYS A 26 99.12 97.67 6.51
C LYS A 26 98.46 96.31 6.28
N THR A 27 98.87 95.27 7.01
CA THR A 27 98.25 93.93 6.90
C THR A 27 96.78 93.96 7.29
N LEU A 28 96.43 94.64 8.40
CA LEU A 28 95.03 94.82 8.81
C LEU A 28 94.22 95.58 7.76
N MET A 29 94.82 96.59 7.12
CA MET A 29 94.18 97.35 6.05
C MET A 29 94.00 96.51 4.78
N GLU A 30 94.96 95.65 4.45
CA GLU A 30 94.84 94.67 3.36
C GLU A 30 93.72 93.65 3.63
N ASP A 31 93.65 93.11 4.85
CA ASP A 31 92.61 92.16 5.25
C ASP A 31 91.23 92.82 5.33
N TYR A 32 91.15 94.07 5.81
CA TYR A 32 89.94 94.88 5.76
C TYR A 32 89.48 95.11 4.32
N ASN A 33 90.40 95.46 3.42
CA ASN A 33 90.07 95.67 2.01
C ASN A 33 89.61 94.37 1.32
N LYS A 34 90.20 93.21 1.66
CA LYS A 34 89.72 91.90 1.20
C LYS A 34 88.32 91.60 1.73
N LEU A 35 88.07 91.83 3.02
CA LEU A 35 86.75 91.62 3.63
C LEU A 35 85.68 92.52 2.98
N VAL A 36 86.01 93.77 2.66
CA VAL A 36 85.12 94.69 1.93
C VAL A 36 84.85 94.17 0.52
N ALA A 37 85.85 93.65 -0.18
CA ALA A 37 85.68 93.05 -1.49
C ALA A 37 84.77 91.81 -1.43
N ASP A 38 84.99 90.91 -0.47
CA ASP A 38 84.17 89.72 -0.24
C ASP A 38 82.71 90.09 0.10
N LEU A 39 82.51 91.13 0.93
CA LEU A 39 81.18 91.66 1.27
C LEU A 39 80.47 92.23 0.03
N ASN A 40 81.19 92.94 -0.84
CA ASN A 40 80.62 93.45 -2.07
C ASN A 40 80.23 92.32 -3.03
N SER A 41 81.10 91.32 -3.20
CA SER A 41 80.78 90.13 -4.02
C SER A 41 79.59 89.34 -3.46
N LEU A 42 79.49 89.20 -2.13
CA LEU A 42 78.34 88.57 -1.48
C LEU A 42 77.06 89.40 -1.67
N ASN A 43 77.16 90.73 -1.59
CA ASN A 43 76.03 91.63 -1.83
C ASN A 43 75.54 91.56 -3.28
N GLU A 44 76.45 91.57 -4.26
CA GLU A 44 76.14 91.38 -5.67
C GLU A 44 75.50 90.02 -5.92
N TRP A 45 76.02 88.96 -5.30
CA TRP A 45 75.44 87.62 -5.37
C TRP A 45 74.02 87.60 -4.80
N ARG A 46 73.80 88.21 -3.63
CA ARG A 46 72.48 88.34 -3.01
C ARG A 46 71.50 89.08 -3.92
N VAL A 47 71.87 90.27 -4.40
CA VAL A 47 71.01 91.10 -5.26
C VAL A 47 70.68 90.37 -6.56
N LYS A 48 71.64 89.62 -7.12
CA LYS A 48 71.43 88.84 -8.34
C LYS A 48 70.39 87.72 -8.15
N HIS A 49 70.39 87.03 -7.00
CA HIS A 49 69.53 85.85 -6.77
C HIS A 49 68.26 86.15 -5.95
N GLU A 50 68.12 87.36 -5.39
CA GLU A 50 66.92 87.77 -4.62
C GLU A 50 65.65 87.70 -5.47
N GLY A 51 65.72 88.12 -6.73
CA GLY A 51 64.61 88.02 -7.69
C GLY A 51 64.25 86.58 -8.04
N GLU A 52 65.25 85.72 -8.25
CA GLU A 52 65.04 84.29 -8.55
C GLU A 52 64.39 83.57 -7.37
N TYR A 53 64.81 83.88 -6.14
CA TYR A 53 64.19 83.33 -4.93
C TYR A 53 62.73 83.77 -4.80
N ALA A 54 62.42 85.05 -5.04
CA ALA A 54 61.06 85.56 -5.00
C ALA A 54 60.15 84.86 -6.04
N GLU A 55 60.65 84.63 -7.27
CA GLU A 55 59.91 83.90 -8.30
C GLU A 55 59.66 82.43 -7.92
N LEU A 56 60.64 81.76 -7.34
CA LEU A 56 60.49 80.39 -6.85
C LEU A 56 59.43 80.27 -5.75
N VAL A 57 59.36 81.25 -4.83
CA VAL A 57 58.33 81.28 -3.79
C VAL A 57 56.93 81.41 -4.40
N VAL A 58 56.75 82.27 -5.41
CA VAL A 58 55.46 82.41 -6.11
C VAL A 58 55.06 81.09 -6.78
N LYS A 59 55.98 80.46 -7.54
CA LYS A 59 55.71 79.17 -8.19
C LYS A 59 55.38 78.06 -7.19
N LEU A 60 56.04 78.05 -6.03
CA LEU A 60 55.75 77.09 -4.97
C LEU A 60 54.32 77.29 -4.46
N SER A 61 53.90 78.53 -4.19
CA SER A 61 52.54 78.84 -3.75
C SER A 61 51.48 78.50 -4.82
N GLU A 62 51.78 78.69 -6.10
CA GLU A 62 50.90 78.28 -7.20
C GLU A 62 50.71 76.75 -7.22
N VAL A 63 51.80 75.99 -7.12
CA VAL A 63 51.74 74.51 -7.07
C VAL A 63 51.00 74.01 -5.82
N GLU A 64 51.22 74.64 -4.67
CA GLU A 64 50.48 74.33 -3.43
C GLU A 64 48.97 74.54 -3.62
N GLN A 65 48.57 75.62 -4.29
CA GLN A 65 47.16 75.88 -4.59
C GLN A 65 46.59 74.87 -5.58
N GLU A 66 47.31 74.54 -6.65
CA GLU A 66 46.88 73.53 -7.62
C GLU A 66 46.69 72.14 -6.97
N LEU A 67 47.60 71.75 -6.07
CA LEU A 67 47.49 70.51 -5.30
C LEU A 67 46.26 70.51 -4.38
N SER A 68 46.02 71.63 -3.69
CA SER A 68 44.83 71.80 -2.85
C SER A 68 43.54 71.69 -3.66
N ASP A 69 43.47 72.36 -4.82
CA ASP A 69 42.29 72.31 -5.70
C ASP A 69 42.08 70.91 -6.27
N PHE A 70 43.17 70.20 -6.62
CA PHE A 70 43.13 68.82 -7.06
C PHE A 70 42.60 67.88 -5.98
N GLU A 71 43.05 68.03 -4.73
CA GLU A 71 42.56 67.24 -3.59
C GLU A 71 41.06 67.45 -3.36
N VAL A 72 40.58 68.69 -3.42
CA VAL A 72 39.15 69.02 -3.30
C VAL A 72 38.35 68.35 -4.42
N LYS A 73 38.83 68.42 -5.66
CA LYS A 73 38.17 67.80 -6.81
C LYS A 73 38.11 66.28 -6.66
N LEU A 74 39.22 65.65 -6.27
CA LEU A 74 39.32 64.20 -6.10
C LEU A 74 38.36 63.71 -4.99
N ASN A 75 38.33 64.42 -3.86
CA ASN A 75 37.42 64.11 -2.76
C ASN A 75 35.95 64.22 -3.18
N LYS A 76 35.62 65.23 -4.01
CA LYS A 76 34.26 65.37 -4.56
C LYS A 76 33.92 64.21 -5.50
N GLU A 77 34.80 63.85 -6.42
CA GLU A 77 34.56 62.73 -7.35
C GLU A 77 34.36 61.41 -6.60
N PHE A 78 35.14 61.15 -5.53
CA PHE A 78 34.93 59.99 -4.68
C PHE A 78 33.59 60.02 -3.94
N ALA A 79 33.18 61.16 -3.40
CA ALA A 79 31.89 61.30 -2.72
C ALA A 79 30.72 61.11 -3.69
N ASP A 80 30.80 61.67 -4.90
CA ASP A 80 29.78 61.52 -5.93
C ASP A 80 29.69 60.06 -6.41
N LEU A 81 30.84 59.37 -6.55
CA LEU A 81 30.88 57.95 -6.90
C LEU A 81 30.28 57.06 -5.82
N ASP A 82 30.60 57.30 -4.54
CA ASP A 82 30.04 56.55 -3.41
C ASP A 82 28.52 56.73 -3.33
N ALA A 83 28.03 57.98 -3.45
CA ALA A 83 26.60 58.27 -3.48
C ALA A 83 25.89 57.56 -4.64
N ALA A 84 26.47 57.59 -5.84
CA ALA A 84 25.90 56.91 -7.01
C ALA A 84 25.87 55.38 -6.84
N LEU A 85 26.91 54.80 -6.23
CA LEU A 85 27.01 53.36 -5.99
C LEU A 85 26.00 52.92 -4.93
N GLN A 86 25.83 53.68 -3.85
CA GLN A 86 24.81 53.44 -2.84
C GLN A 86 23.40 53.53 -3.41
N ALA A 87 23.13 54.54 -4.27
CA ALA A 87 21.83 54.65 -4.94
C ALA A 87 21.52 53.43 -5.80
N LYS A 88 22.47 53.01 -6.66
CA LYS A 88 22.32 51.80 -7.49
C LYS A 88 22.13 50.53 -6.65
N PHE A 89 22.84 50.41 -5.53
CA PHE A 89 22.71 49.27 -4.64
C PHE A 89 21.32 49.23 -4.00
N ASN A 90 20.84 50.37 -3.49
CA ASN A 90 19.50 50.48 -2.89
C ASN A 90 18.40 50.19 -3.92
N ASP A 91 18.52 50.69 -5.14
CA ASP A 91 17.57 50.41 -6.22
C ASP A 91 17.53 48.90 -6.54
N LEU A 92 18.70 48.25 -6.64
CA LEU A 92 18.77 46.82 -6.88
C LEU A 92 18.13 46.02 -5.75
N VAL A 93 18.42 46.36 -4.50
CA VAL A 93 17.83 45.69 -3.33
C VAL A 93 16.30 45.84 -3.32
N ASN A 94 15.80 47.05 -3.57
CA ASN A 94 14.36 47.31 -3.60
C ASN A 94 13.67 46.55 -4.73
N ASN A 95 14.26 46.51 -5.93
CA ASN A 95 13.72 45.77 -7.05
C ASN A 95 13.68 44.26 -6.78
N VAL A 96 14.77 43.69 -6.28
CA VAL A 96 14.85 42.26 -5.94
C VAL A 96 13.83 41.90 -4.85
N ASN A 97 13.67 42.75 -3.83
CA ASN A 97 12.67 42.52 -2.78
C ASN A 97 11.25 42.56 -3.34
N ALA A 98 10.93 43.53 -4.20
CA ALA A 98 9.61 43.63 -4.82
C ALA A 98 9.30 42.43 -5.72
N GLU A 99 10.26 41.96 -6.52
CA GLU A 99 10.11 40.76 -7.34
C GLU A 99 9.91 39.50 -6.49
N LEU A 100 10.67 39.36 -5.40
CA LEU A 100 10.54 38.24 -4.48
C LEU A 100 9.18 38.22 -3.77
N GLU A 101 8.70 39.37 -3.30
CA GLU A 101 7.39 39.51 -2.68
C GLU A 101 6.26 39.16 -3.66
N ALA A 102 6.35 39.63 -4.90
CA ALA A 102 5.39 39.29 -5.94
C ALA A 102 5.38 37.78 -6.24
N ALA A 103 6.55 37.15 -6.38
CA ALA A 103 6.66 35.72 -6.61
C ALA A 103 6.10 34.89 -5.44
N LEU A 104 6.39 35.27 -4.19
CA LEU A 104 5.86 34.62 -2.99
C LEU A 104 4.33 34.72 -2.92
N LYS A 105 3.77 35.88 -3.28
CA LYS A 105 2.32 36.08 -3.35
C LYS A 105 1.69 35.15 -4.38
N THR A 106 2.22 35.11 -5.61
CA THR A 106 1.73 34.22 -6.66
C THR A 106 1.82 32.75 -6.26
N PHE A 107 2.93 32.32 -5.65
CA PHE A 107 3.09 30.95 -5.18
C PHE A 107 2.06 30.59 -4.10
N THR A 108 1.82 31.50 -3.15
CA THR A 108 0.84 31.32 -2.08
C THR A 108 -0.59 31.20 -2.63
N GLU A 109 -0.95 32.04 -3.60
CA GLU A 109 -2.24 31.98 -4.28
C GLU A 109 -2.42 30.64 -5.00
N LEU A 110 -1.41 30.20 -5.77
CA LEU A 110 -1.43 28.93 -6.50
C LEU A 110 -1.60 27.74 -5.54
N TYR A 111 -0.85 27.73 -4.43
CA TYR A 111 -0.94 26.70 -3.41
C TYR A 111 -2.34 26.60 -2.81
N ASN A 112 -2.94 27.74 -2.45
CA ASN A 112 -4.27 27.77 -1.85
C ASN A 112 -5.37 27.37 -2.86
N THR A 113 -5.24 27.77 -4.13
CA THR A 113 -6.16 27.35 -5.18
C THR A 113 -6.10 25.84 -5.38
N LEU A 114 -4.90 25.28 -5.51
CA LEU A 114 -4.72 23.84 -5.71
C LEU A 114 -5.25 23.05 -4.51
N ARG A 115 -4.95 23.50 -3.29
CA ARG A 115 -5.48 22.91 -2.06
C ARG A 115 -7.01 22.88 -2.05
N THR A 116 -7.64 23.99 -2.37
CA THR A 116 -9.11 24.11 -2.41
C THR A 116 -9.72 23.20 -3.47
N GLN A 117 -9.11 23.10 -4.65
CA GLN A 117 -9.55 22.18 -5.70
C GLN A 117 -9.49 20.72 -5.25
N ILE A 118 -8.36 20.31 -4.67
CA ILE A 118 -8.18 18.96 -4.13
C ILE A 118 -9.23 18.65 -3.05
N GLU A 119 -9.44 19.57 -2.10
CA GLU A 119 -10.44 19.40 -1.04
C GLU A 119 -11.87 19.25 -1.61
N SER A 120 -12.21 20.01 -2.66
CA SER A 120 -13.51 19.95 -3.33
C SER A 120 -13.72 18.65 -4.12
N GLU A 121 -12.70 18.20 -4.87
CA GLU A 121 -12.75 16.93 -5.60
C GLU A 121 -12.88 15.74 -4.65
N PHE A 122 -12.11 15.73 -3.55
CA PHE A 122 -12.23 14.71 -2.52
C PHE A 122 -13.62 14.67 -1.89
N ALA A 123 -14.22 15.83 -1.61
CA ALA A 123 -15.58 15.90 -1.09
C ALA A 123 -16.60 15.32 -2.09
N THR A 124 -16.43 15.63 -3.37
CA THR A 124 -17.29 15.14 -4.46
C THR A 124 -17.22 13.62 -4.57
N ILE A 125 -16.02 13.06 -4.65
CA ILE A 125 -15.79 11.61 -4.73
C ILE A 125 -16.40 10.88 -3.53
N LYS A 126 -16.26 11.43 -2.31
CA LYS A 126 -16.88 10.84 -1.11
C LYS A 126 -18.39 10.75 -1.22
N VAL A 127 -19.05 11.80 -1.73
CA VAL A 127 -20.51 11.82 -1.91
C VAL A 127 -20.94 10.84 -3.01
N GLU A 128 -20.19 10.75 -4.10
CA GLU A 128 -20.48 9.82 -5.19
C GLU A 128 -20.36 8.36 -4.75
N ILE A 129 -19.30 8.01 -4.01
CA ILE A 129 -19.12 6.67 -3.45
C ILE A 129 -20.27 6.34 -2.49
N ALA A 130 -20.64 7.26 -1.59
CA ALA A 130 -21.76 7.05 -0.67
C ALA A 130 -23.07 6.80 -1.41
N ARG A 131 -23.33 7.57 -2.49
CA ARG A 131 -24.52 7.38 -3.34
C ARG A 131 -24.50 6.02 -4.04
N ALA A 132 -23.36 5.62 -4.60
CA ALA A 132 -23.21 4.33 -5.27
C ALA A 132 -23.45 3.16 -4.31
N ILE A 133 -22.95 3.25 -3.08
CA ILE A 133 -23.18 2.23 -2.03
C ILE A 133 -24.68 2.08 -1.76
N VAL A 134 -25.39 3.19 -1.55
CA VAL A 134 -26.85 3.15 -1.30
C VAL A 134 -27.61 2.59 -2.50
N GLN A 135 -27.23 2.95 -3.72
CA GLN A 135 -27.85 2.39 -4.93
C GLN A 135 -27.66 0.87 -5.04
N LEU A 136 -26.45 0.37 -4.78
CA LEU A 136 -26.16 -1.05 -4.78
C LEU A 136 -26.93 -1.80 -3.69
N GLN A 137 -27.05 -1.23 -2.49
CA GLN A 137 -27.84 -1.82 -1.41
C GLN A 137 -29.32 -1.95 -1.80
N ASN A 138 -29.89 -0.92 -2.42
CA ASN A 138 -31.28 -0.96 -2.89
C ASN A 138 -31.48 -2.01 -4.01
N LEU A 139 -30.54 -2.12 -4.94
CA LEU A 139 -30.59 -3.14 -6.00
C LEU A 139 -30.49 -4.56 -5.43
N ILE A 140 -29.62 -4.78 -4.45
CA ILE A 140 -29.49 -6.08 -3.77
C ILE A 140 -30.79 -6.42 -3.05
N ALA A 141 -31.38 -5.48 -2.31
CA ALA A 141 -32.63 -5.69 -1.60
C ALA A 141 -33.77 -6.06 -2.57
N ALA A 142 -33.95 -5.27 -3.64
CA ALA A 142 -34.97 -5.53 -4.65
C ALA A 142 -34.76 -6.87 -5.39
N ASN A 143 -33.51 -7.21 -5.70
CA ASN A 143 -33.19 -8.48 -6.34
C ASN A 143 -33.46 -9.67 -5.41
N ASN A 144 -33.12 -9.55 -4.13
CA ASN A 144 -33.41 -10.61 -3.16
C ASN A 144 -34.92 -10.83 -3.02
N GLU A 145 -35.70 -9.75 -2.89
CA GLU A 145 -37.17 -9.81 -2.84
C GLU A 145 -37.74 -10.53 -4.07
N TYR A 146 -37.33 -10.10 -5.27
CA TYR A 146 -37.73 -10.74 -6.53
C TYR A 146 -37.37 -12.24 -6.58
N VAL A 147 -36.15 -12.60 -6.21
CA VAL A 147 -35.71 -14.00 -6.21
C VAL A 147 -36.52 -14.83 -5.22
N PHE A 148 -36.79 -14.32 -4.03
CA PHE A 148 -37.61 -15.04 -3.04
C PHE A 148 -39.04 -15.25 -3.52
N GLU A 149 -39.69 -14.21 -4.07
CA GLU A 149 -41.04 -14.31 -4.62
C GLU A 149 -41.11 -15.31 -5.78
N GLU A 150 -40.16 -15.23 -6.72
CA GLU A 150 -40.13 -16.12 -7.88
C GLU A 150 -39.86 -17.57 -7.49
N VAL A 151 -38.97 -17.81 -6.52
CA VAL A 151 -38.73 -19.16 -5.98
C VAL A 151 -39.98 -19.69 -5.28
N ALA A 152 -40.64 -18.87 -4.44
CA ALA A 152 -41.87 -19.27 -3.76
C ALA A 152 -42.97 -19.63 -4.77
N ARG A 153 -43.18 -18.78 -5.79
CA ARG A 153 -44.14 -19.00 -6.87
C ARG A 153 -43.89 -20.31 -7.61
N ARG A 154 -42.63 -20.61 -7.95
CA ARG A 154 -42.27 -21.87 -8.63
C ARG A 154 -42.46 -23.10 -7.75
N LEU A 155 -42.20 -22.98 -6.45
CA LEU A 155 -42.45 -24.08 -5.51
C LEU A 155 -43.94 -24.36 -5.38
N GLU A 156 -44.78 -23.33 -5.30
CA GLU A 156 -46.23 -23.48 -5.27
C GLU A 156 -46.75 -24.12 -6.57
N GLU A 157 -46.27 -23.67 -7.72
CA GLU A 157 -46.59 -24.26 -9.03
C GLU A 157 -46.17 -25.74 -9.10
N PHE A 158 -44.98 -26.08 -8.59
CA PHE A 158 -44.53 -27.47 -8.53
C PHE A 158 -45.43 -28.33 -7.62
N ILE A 159 -45.75 -27.84 -6.43
CA ILE A 159 -46.63 -28.56 -5.48
C ILE A 159 -48.02 -28.77 -6.06
N GLN A 160 -48.60 -27.77 -6.73
CA GLN A 160 -49.91 -27.89 -7.39
C GLN A 160 -49.91 -28.91 -8.53
N ASN A 161 -48.77 -29.13 -9.17
CA ASN A 161 -48.63 -30.09 -10.26
C ASN A 161 -48.26 -31.51 -9.81
N LEU A 162 -48.01 -31.74 -8.50
CA LEU A 162 -47.79 -33.09 -8.00
C LEU A 162 -49.10 -33.89 -8.06
N PRO A 163 -49.06 -35.14 -8.57
CA PRO A 163 -50.23 -36.01 -8.51
C PRO A 163 -50.59 -36.30 -7.05
N ASP A 164 -51.89 -36.37 -6.77
CA ASP A 164 -52.41 -36.82 -5.48
C ASP A 164 -51.94 -38.26 -5.22
N TYR A 165 -51.04 -38.42 -4.24
CA TYR A 165 -50.43 -39.72 -3.93
C TYR A 165 -51.41 -40.67 -3.26
N GLU A 166 -52.46 -40.17 -2.60
CA GLU A 166 -53.51 -41.01 -2.01
C GLU A 166 -54.45 -41.56 -3.09
N ASN A 167 -54.62 -40.81 -4.18
CA ASN A 167 -55.52 -41.15 -5.28
C ASN A 167 -54.78 -41.50 -6.58
N LEU A 168 -53.50 -41.87 -6.52
CA LEU A 168 -52.75 -42.27 -7.70
C LEU A 168 -53.39 -43.52 -8.31
N ILE A 169 -54.03 -43.34 -9.46
CA ILE A 169 -54.70 -44.40 -10.20
C ILE A 169 -53.68 -45.11 -11.09
N VAL A 170 -53.56 -46.41 -10.92
CA VAL A 170 -52.73 -47.30 -11.74
C VAL A 170 -53.59 -48.35 -12.42
N TYR A 171 -53.09 -48.90 -13.51
CA TYR A 171 -53.73 -50.04 -14.15
C TYR A 171 -53.44 -51.30 -13.34
N ASN A 172 -54.49 -51.91 -12.80
CA ASN A 172 -54.40 -53.13 -12.00
C ASN A 172 -54.36 -54.35 -12.92
N PRO A 173 -53.25 -55.10 -12.98
CA PRO A 173 -53.10 -56.22 -13.90
C PRO A 173 -53.93 -57.45 -13.50
N VAL A 174 -54.36 -57.55 -12.24
CA VAL A 174 -55.20 -58.66 -11.76
C VAL A 174 -56.65 -58.43 -12.13
N ARG A 175 -57.15 -57.21 -11.94
CA ARG A 175 -58.56 -56.85 -12.22
C ARG A 175 -58.80 -56.34 -13.64
N GLY A 176 -57.75 -55.99 -14.39
CA GLY A 176 -57.84 -55.46 -15.74
C GLY A 176 -58.45 -54.06 -15.83
N SER A 177 -58.55 -53.33 -14.71
CA SER A 177 -59.17 -52.02 -14.59
C SER A 177 -58.31 -51.06 -13.78
N GLN A 178 -58.65 -49.77 -13.80
CA GLN A 178 -57.93 -48.75 -13.06
C GLN A 178 -58.33 -48.76 -11.58
N THR A 179 -57.35 -48.87 -10.67
CA THR A 179 -57.55 -48.80 -9.21
C THR A 179 -56.47 -47.91 -8.58
N ASN A 180 -56.61 -47.54 -7.30
CA ASN A 180 -55.49 -46.91 -6.61
C ASN A 180 -54.31 -47.89 -6.45
N VAL A 181 -53.10 -47.35 -6.24
CA VAL A 181 -51.86 -48.14 -6.09
C VAL A 181 -51.98 -49.19 -4.99
N GLN A 182 -52.52 -48.82 -3.82
CA GLN A 182 -52.67 -49.72 -2.68
C GLN A 182 -53.50 -50.95 -3.05
N THR A 183 -54.63 -50.75 -3.74
CA THR A 183 -55.52 -51.84 -4.16
C THR A 183 -54.84 -52.72 -5.19
N ALA A 184 -54.14 -52.14 -6.18
CA ALA A 184 -53.43 -52.93 -7.19
C ALA A 184 -52.34 -53.82 -6.59
N ILE A 185 -51.61 -53.33 -5.58
CA ILE A 185 -50.61 -54.12 -4.85
C ILE A 185 -51.27 -55.24 -4.04
N LEU A 186 -52.37 -54.96 -3.34
CA LEU A 186 -53.09 -55.95 -2.55
C LEU A 186 -53.70 -57.05 -3.44
N ASP A 187 -54.32 -56.69 -4.55
CA ASP A 187 -54.89 -57.66 -5.49
C ASP A 187 -53.80 -58.56 -6.10
N LEU A 188 -52.63 -57.99 -6.44
CA LEU A 188 -51.46 -58.77 -6.86
C LEU A 188 -51.03 -59.75 -5.78
N TYR A 189 -50.95 -59.30 -4.53
CA TYR A 189 -50.55 -60.15 -3.41
C TYR A 189 -51.51 -61.33 -3.22
N ASP A 190 -52.82 -61.05 -3.21
CA ASP A 190 -53.85 -62.05 -2.99
C ASP A 190 -53.89 -63.09 -4.13
N GLU A 191 -53.75 -62.66 -5.39
CA GLU A 191 -53.70 -63.59 -6.54
C GLU A 191 -52.50 -64.54 -6.47
N PHE A 192 -51.35 -64.08 -5.96
CA PHE A 192 -50.17 -64.94 -5.80
C PHE A 192 -50.21 -65.82 -4.53
N ARG A 193 -51.20 -65.64 -3.65
CA ARG A 193 -51.39 -66.40 -2.40
C ARG A 193 -52.27 -67.65 -2.60
N ILE A 194 -52.04 -68.39 -3.70
CA ILE A 194 -52.87 -69.51 -4.17
C ILE A 194 -53.00 -70.66 -3.15
N TYR A 195 -52.01 -70.85 -2.28
CA TYR A 195 -52.00 -71.92 -1.27
C TYR A 195 -51.99 -71.37 0.16
N GLY A 196 -52.45 -70.13 0.36
CA GLY A 196 -52.64 -69.59 1.70
C GLY A 196 -53.77 -70.31 2.44
N LEU A 197 -53.58 -70.56 3.74
CA LEU A 197 -54.64 -71.08 4.60
C LEU A 197 -55.47 -69.95 5.18
N THR A 198 -56.79 -70.13 5.19
CA THR A 198 -57.66 -69.37 6.10
C THR A 198 -57.45 -69.86 7.53
N ALA A 199 -57.72 -69.00 8.52
CA ALA A 199 -57.65 -69.39 9.93
C ALA A 199 -58.53 -70.62 10.23
N ALA A 200 -59.73 -70.68 9.63
CA ALA A 200 -60.63 -71.83 9.80
C ALA A 200 -60.06 -73.13 9.21
N GLN A 201 -59.41 -73.07 8.04
CA GLN A 201 -58.75 -74.25 7.47
C GLN A 201 -57.54 -74.68 8.31
N TYR A 202 -56.76 -73.73 8.82
CA TYR A 202 -55.66 -74.04 9.72
C TYR A 202 -56.13 -74.72 11.01
N ASP A 203 -57.17 -74.18 11.66
CA ASP A 203 -57.76 -74.76 12.88
C ASP A 203 -58.27 -76.20 12.63
N SER A 204 -58.79 -76.47 11.43
CA SER A 204 -59.28 -77.80 11.05
C SER A 204 -58.19 -78.87 10.95
N LEU A 205 -56.93 -78.48 10.76
CA LEU A 205 -55.79 -79.41 10.71
C LEU A 205 -55.43 -79.96 12.10
N GLN A 206 -55.90 -79.33 13.18
CA GLN A 206 -55.68 -79.77 14.58
C GLN A 206 -54.20 -80.05 14.91
N LEU A 207 -53.27 -79.28 14.33
CA LEU A 207 -51.84 -79.48 14.50
C LEU A 207 -51.40 -79.17 15.93
N THR A 208 -50.60 -80.05 16.50
CA THR A 208 -49.93 -79.76 17.78
C THR A 208 -48.79 -78.77 17.57
N ALA A 209 -48.49 -77.94 18.56
CA ALA A 209 -47.38 -76.98 18.49
C ALA A 209 -46.05 -77.68 18.13
N SER A 210 -45.76 -78.82 18.76
CA SER A 210 -44.55 -79.60 18.47
C SER A 210 -44.49 -80.12 17.04
N HIS A 211 -45.64 -80.48 16.45
CA HIS A 211 -45.70 -80.89 15.04
C HIS A 211 -45.45 -79.69 14.12
N TYR A 212 -46.11 -78.56 14.36
CA TYR A 212 -45.92 -77.34 13.57
C TYR A 212 -44.46 -76.83 13.64
N ASP A 213 -43.87 -76.77 14.83
CA ASP A 213 -42.48 -76.34 15.05
C ASP A 213 -41.48 -77.25 14.31
N SER A 214 -41.77 -78.54 14.20
CA SER A 214 -40.90 -79.49 13.49
C SER A 214 -40.77 -79.21 11.99
N LEU A 215 -41.71 -78.45 11.41
CA LEU A 215 -41.71 -78.09 9.99
C LEU A 215 -40.80 -76.90 9.68
N ASN A 216 -40.34 -76.13 10.69
CA ASN A 216 -39.43 -74.99 10.56
C ASN A 216 -39.85 -73.98 9.46
N LEU A 217 -41.14 -73.71 9.33
CA LEU A 217 -41.66 -72.81 8.30
C LEU A 217 -41.41 -71.34 8.64
N THR A 218 -40.91 -70.58 7.67
CA THR A 218 -40.93 -69.11 7.76
C THR A 218 -42.35 -68.59 7.61
N ALA A 219 -42.62 -67.38 8.13
CA ALA A 219 -43.92 -66.73 7.97
C ALA A 219 -44.34 -66.57 6.49
N LEU A 220 -43.37 -66.33 5.59
CA LEU A 220 -43.64 -66.19 4.16
C LEU A 220 -44.00 -67.54 3.50
N GLU A 221 -43.34 -68.62 3.90
CA GLU A 221 -43.66 -69.98 3.43
C GLU A 221 -45.05 -70.40 3.92
N TYR A 222 -45.35 -70.13 5.19
CA TYR A 222 -46.68 -70.34 5.75
C TYR A 222 -47.74 -69.53 4.99
N ASP A 223 -47.52 -68.23 4.81
CA ASP A 223 -48.56 -67.36 4.27
C ASP A 223 -48.87 -67.65 2.79
N ARG A 224 -47.86 -68.01 2.00
CA ARG A 224 -48.03 -68.34 0.58
C ARG A 224 -48.45 -69.78 0.34
N MET A 225 -47.86 -70.73 1.08
CA MET A 225 -47.90 -72.17 0.79
C MET A 225 -48.51 -73.02 1.91
N GLY A 226 -49.09 -72.40 2.94
CA GLY A 226 -49.59 -73.06 4.13
C GLY A 226 -50.46 -74.29 3.84
N TYR A 227 -51.35 -74.23 2.85
CA TYR A 227 -52.20 -75.35 2.48
C TYR A 227 -51.36 -76.55 2.00
N LYS A 228 -50.38 -76.33 1.13
CA LYS A 228 -49.49 -77.40 0.64
C LYS A 228 -48.53 -77.94 1.69
N LEU A 229 -48.06 -77.08 2.59
CA LEU A 229 -47.04 -77.44 3.56
C LEU A 229 -47.62 -78.10 4.81
N LEU A 230 -48.89 -77.83 5.11
CA LEU A 230 -49.56 -78.27 6.34
C LEU A 230 -50.72 -79.24 6.11
N ASP A 231 -51.36 -79.25 4.94
CA ASP A 231 -52.39 -80.25 4.61
C ASP A 231 -51.71 -81.54 4.16
N TYR A 232 -51.75 -82.55 5.04
CA TYR A 232 -51.15 -83.87 4.82
C TYR A 232 -52.21 -84.97 4.94
N PRO A 233 -52.27 -85.95 4.03
CA PRO A 233 -51.65 -86.06 2.70
C PRO A 233 -52.46 -85.42 1.56
N ASP A 234 -51.81 -84.74 0.60
CA ASP A 234 -52.45 -84.22 -0.63
C ASP A 234 -53.26 -85.35 -1.30
N PRO A 235 -54.60 -85.19 -1.45
CA PRO A 235 -55.46 -86.23 -1.99
C PRO A 235 -55.13 -86.60 -3.44
N THR A 236 -54.37 -85.77 -4.16
CA THR A 236 -53.87 -86.05 -5.51
C THR A 236 -52.81 -87.16 -5.53
N TYR A 237 -52.04 -87.31 -4.46
CA TYR A 237 -50.90 -88.25 -4.39
C TYR A 237 -51.03 -89.28 -3.26
N SER A 238 -52.24 -89.42 -2.73
CA SER A 238 -52.50 -90.19 -1.52
C SER A 238 -53.76 -91.01 -1.66
N MET A 239 -53.75 -92.19 -1.05
CA MET A 239 -54.84 -93.15 -1.11
C MET A 239 -55.04 -93.79 0.26
N ARG A 240 -56.21 -94.39 0.48
CA ARG A 240 -56.37 -95.28 1.64
C ARG A 240 -55.50 -96.51 1.41
N ASP A 241 -54.61 -96.74 2.34
CA ASP A 241 -53.79 -97.92 2.42
C ASP A 241 -54.71 -99.16 2.42
N PRO A 242 -54.56 -100.08 1.46
CA PRO A 242 -55.42 -101.25 1.36
C PRO A 242 -55.18 -102.28 2.48
N PHE A 243 -54.09 -102.14 3.26
CA PHE A 243 -53.73 -103.08 4.32
C PHE A 243 -54.27 -102.66 5.69
N ASP A 244 -54.25 -101.36 6.01
CA ASP A 244 -54.63 -100.85 7.33
C ASP A 244 -55.70 -99.73 7.28
N GLY A 245 -56.10 -99.30 6.08
CA GLY A 245 -57.11 -98.28 5.86
C GLY A 245 -56.65 -96.84 6.14
N GLN A 246 -55.41 -96.64 6.58
CA GLN A 246 -54.87 -95.30 6.83
C GLN A 246 -54.70 -94.53 5.53
N PHE A 247 -54.96 -93.22 5.53
CA PHE A 247 -54.75 -92.40 4.34
C PHE A 247 -53.27 -92.02 4.25
N VAL A 248 -52.56 -92.56 3.27
CA VAL A 248 -51.11 -92.44 3.13
C VAL A 248 -50.74 -92.09 1.69
N LYS A 249 -49.52 -91.62 1.45
CA LYS A 249 -49.01 -91.38 0.09
C LYS A 249 -49.07 -92.67 -0.73
N CYS A 250 -49.47 -92.58 -2.00
CA CYS A 250 -49.51 -93.73 -2.90
C CYS A 250 -48.17 -94.47 -2.98
N GLN A 251 -47.05 -93.74 -2.86
CA GLN A 251 -45.71 -94.32 -2.80
C GLN A 251 -45.53 -95.33 -1.65
N VAL A 252 -46.09 -95.06 -0.47
CA VAL A 252 -46.02 -95.97 0.69
C VAL A 252 -46.77 -97.26 0.40
N VAL A 253 -47.96 -97.16 -0.20
CA VAL A 253 -48.76 -98.33 -0.59
C VAL A 253 -48.04 -99.15 -1.66
N ILE A 254 -47.44 -98.50 -2.66
CA ILE A 254 -46.66 -99.16 -3.71
C ILE A 254 -45.47 -99.93 -3.11
N TYR A 255 -44.75 -99.37 -2.14
CA TYR A 255 -43.68 -100.08 -1.46
C TYR A 255 -44.17 -101.26 -0.62
N LYS A 256 -45.27 -101.11 0.12
CA LYS A 256 -45.88 -102.24 0.85
C LYS A 256 -46.27 -103.38 -0.09
N LEU A 257 -46.86 -103.05 -1.25
CA LEU A 257 -47.18 -104.03 -2.30
C LEU A 257 -45.91 -104.69 -2.87
N ALA A 258 -44.88 -103.90 -3.19
CA ALA A 258 -43.63 -104.43 -3.72
C ALA A 258 -42.91 -105.36 -2.71
N ASP A 259 -42.94 -105.00 -1.42
CA ASP A 259 -42.38 -105.81 -0.33
C ASP A 259 -43.16 -107.11 -0.14
N LEU A 260 -44.49 -107.07 -0.18
CA LEU A 260 -45.35 -108.27 -0.09
C LEU A 260 -45.02 -109.30 -1.18
N HIS A 261 -44.67 -108.81 -2.36
CA HIS A 261 -44.31 -109.63 -3.52
C HIS A 261 -42.79 -109.86 -3.67
N ARG A 262 -41.97 -109.49 -2.69
CA ARG A 262 -40.51 -109.66 -2.76
C ARG A 262 -40.07 -111.12 -2.58
N ASP A 263 -40.82 -111.91 -1.81
CA ASP A 263 -40.49 -113.31 -1.46
C ASP A 263 -41.46 -114.35 -2.08
N CYS A 264 -42.24 -113.98 -3.10
CA CYS A 264 -43.10 -114.94 -3.81
C CYS A 264 -42.31 -115.70 -4.88
N LEU A 265 -42.65 -116.99 -5.05
CA LEU A 265 -42.00 -117.96 -5.95
C LEU A 265 -41.57 -117.29 -7.26
N THR A 266 -40.28 -117.38 -7.56
CA THR A 266 -39.79 -116.96 -8.88
C THR A 266 -40.39 -117.87 -9.94
N ALA A 267 -40.48 -117.42 -11.19
CA ALA A 267 -40.97 -118.24 -12.31
C ALA A 267 -40.16 -119.54 -12.54
N ALA A 268 -39.05 -119.75 -11.81
CA ALA A 268 -38.27 -120.99 -11.77
C ALA A 268 -38.77 -122.03 -10.74
N GLU A 269 -39.70 -121.65 -9.86
CA GLU A 269 -40.26 -122.50 -8.80
C GLU A 269 -41.72 -122.92 -9.09
N TYR A 270 -42.19 -122.71 -10.32
CA TYR A 270 -43.46 -123.17 -10.91
C TYR A 270 -43.19 -124.08 -12.12
#